data_AF-A0AA43FIX3-F1
#
_entry.id   AF-A0AA43FIX3-F1
#
_cell.length_a   1.000
_cell.length_b   1.000
_cell.length_c   1.000
_cell.angle_alpha   90.00
_cell.angle_beta   90.00
_cell.angle_gamma   90.00
#
_symmetry.space_group_name_H-M   'P 1'
#
loop_
_entity.id
_entity.type
_entity.pdbx_description
1 polymer ?
#
loop_
_entity_poly.entity_id
_entity_poly.type
_entity_poly.pdbx_seq_one_letter_code
_entity_poly.pdbx_strand_id
1 'polypeptide(L)'
;MQDIFENSIITISRFVANKEYDKAILLLDRIKSLAGTRDHDGWFINSILSTEAMLMEQQDKLSEALSRYCFVNPRNYHELTDNQRDKARVLIMQKKYRSAIKELDYAIDILHGIYHENMLDCMIDRFKGTSKNRISTQAPS
;
A
#
# COMPACT_ATOMS: atom_id res chain seq x y z
N MET A 1 -11.29 4.88 -18.42
CA MET A 1 -10.19 4.01 -17.95
C MET A 1 -10.64 3.21 -16.75
N GLN A 2 -11.16 3.91 -15.73
CA GLN A 2 -11.93 3.31 -14.65
C GLN A 2 -13.00 2.33 -15.17
N ASP A 3 -13.82 2.72 -16.16
CA ASP A 3 -14.83 1.82 -16.75
C ASP A 3 -14.26 0.54 -17.40
N ILE A 4 -13.06 0.59 -18.01
CA ILE A 4 -12.45 -0.60 -18.64
C ILE A 4 -11.96 -1.55 -17.55
N PHE A 5 -11.38 -1.02 -16.49
CA PHE A 5 -10.93 -1.80 -15.34
C PHE A 5 -12.10 -2.36 -14.55
N GLU A 6 -13.10 -1.53 -14.23
CA GLU A 6 -14.32 -1.94 -13.52
C GLU A 6 -15.11 -3.01 -14.27
N ASN A 7 -15.26 -2.88 -15.59
CA ASN A 7 -15.86 -3.94 -16.40
C ASN A 7 -14.99 -5.21 -16.45
N SER A 8 -13.67 -5.05 -16.40
CA SER A 8 -12.75 -6.19 -16.36
C SER A 8 -12.67 -6.85 -14.98
N ILE A 9 -12.96 -6.14 -13.88
CA ILE A 9 -12.97 -6.67 -12.50
C ILE A 9 -13.94 -7.85 -12.39
N ILE A 10 -15.12 -7.77 -13.03
CA ILE A 10 -16.09 -8.87 -13.02
C ILE A 10 -15.50 -10.12 -13.69
N THR A 11 -14.77 -9.93 -14.80
CA THR A 11 -14.15 -11.04 -15.53
C THR A 11 -12.95 -11.61 -14.77
N ILE A 12 -12.11 -10.75 -14.19
CA ILE A 12 -11.00 -11.14 -13.31
C ILE A 12 -11.54 -11.94 -12.13
N SER A 13 -12.59 -11.46 -11.44
CA SER A 13 -13.20 -12.14 -10.30
C SER A 13 -13.74 -13.51 -10.68
N ARG A 14 -14.33 -13.65 -11.87
CA ARG A 14 -14.77 -14.95 -12.41
C ARG A 14 -13.60 -15.90 -12.63
N PHE A 15 -12.51 -15.44 -13.24
CA PHE A 15 -11.31 -16.25 -13.40
C PHE A 15 -10.73 -16.69 -12.05
N VAL A 16 -10.68 -15.79 -11.07
CA VAL A 16 -10.21 -16.10 -9.71
C VAL A 16 -11.09 -17.16 -9.03
N ALA A 17 -12.41 -17.00 -9.11
CA ALA A 17 -13.36 -17.97 -8.54
C ALA A 17 -13.20 -19.37 -9.15
N ASN A 18 -12.87 -19.43 -10.44
CA ASN A 18 -12.62 -20.68 -11.17
C ASN A 18 -11.17 -21.18 -11.06
N LYS A 19 -10.31 -20.50 -10.28
CA LYS A 19 -8.86 -20.78 -10.18
C LYS A 19 -8.10 -20.66 -11.50
N GLU A 20 -8.64 -19.92 -12.46
CA GLU A 20 -8.03 -19.62 -13.76
C GLU A 20 -7.05 -18.43 -13.65
N TYR A 21 -6.11 -18.50 -12.70
CA TYR A 21 -5.26 -17.37 -12.32
C TYR A 21 -4.39 -16.84 -13.46
N ASP A 22 -3.87 -17.70 -14.33
CA ASP A 22 -3.08 -17.27 -15.49
C ASP A 22 -3.91 -16.43 -16.48
N LYS A 23 -5.22 -16.72 -16.62
CA LYS A 23 -6.12 -15.90 -17.44
C LYS A 23 -6.39 -14.54 -16.81
N ALA A 24 -6.53 -14.50 -15.48
CA ALA A 24 -6.65 -13.25 -14.74
C ALA A 24 -5.40 -12.37 -14.90
N ILE A 25 -4.20 -12.96 -14.74
CA ILE A 25 -2.93 -12.25 -14.93
C ILE A 25 -2.79 -11.74 -16.37
N LEU A 26 -3.09 -12.55 -17.38
CA LEU A 26 -3.04 -12.12 -18.79
C LEU A 26 -3.98 -10.94 -19.07
N LEU A 27 -5.18 -10.94 -18.47
CA LEU A 27 -6.12 -9.84 -18.60
C LEU A 27 -5.59 -8.56 -17.91
N LEU A 28 -4.98 -8.69 -16.73
CA LEU A 28 -4.31 -7.59 -16.03
C LEU A 28 -3.16 -7.00 -16.85
N ASP A 29 -2.30 -7.83 -17.44
CA ASP A 29 -1.22 -7.41 -18.33
C ASP A 29 -1.76 -6.65 -19.56
N ARG A 30 -2.87 -7.13 -20.15
CA ARG A 30 -3.53 -6.45 -21.27
C ARG A 30 -4.08 -5.10 -20.86
N ILE A 31 -4.74 -5.02 -19.71
CA ILE A 31 -5.27 -3.77 -19.17
C ILE A 31 -4.15 -2.76 -18.92
N LYS A 32 -3.05 -3.21 -18.30
CA LYS A 32 -1.85 -2.42 -18.06
C LYS A 32 -1.26 -1.85 -19.35
N SER A 33 -1.17 -2.67 -20.40
CA SER A 33 -0.72 -2.25 -21.73
C SER A 33 -1.63 -1.18 -22.36
N LEU A 34 -2.96 -1.36 -22.23
CA LEU A 34 -3.95 -0.40 -22.75
C LEU A 34 -3.99 0.92 -21.97
N ALA A 35 -3.60 0.90 -20.69
CA ALA A 35 -3.55 2.09 -19.86
C ALA A 35 -2.44 3.06 -20.29
N GLY A 36 -1.33 2.58 -20.86
CA GLY A 36 -0.25 3.43 -21.37
C GLY A 36 0.23 4.45 -20.33
N THR A 37 0.40 5.71 -20.73
CA THR A 37 0.82 6.83 -19.84
C THR A 37 -0.34 7.47 -19.07
N ARG A 38 -1.53 6.88 -19.07
CA ARG A 38 -2.75 7.49 -18.49
C ARG A 38 -2.91 7.24 -16.99
N ASP A 39 -2.02 6.45 -16.38
CA ASP A 39 -1.93 6.34 -14.92
C ASP A 39 -1.15 7.52 -14.35
N HIS A 40 -1.79 8.70 -14.38
CA HIS A 40 -1.16 9.96 -13.99
C HIS A 40 -0.61 9.91 -12.56
N ASP A 41 -1.32 9.21 -11.66
CA ASP A 41 -0.99 9.19 -10.24
C ASP A 41 -0.30 7.89 -9.81
N GLY A 42 0.01 6.95 -10.73
CA GLY A 42 0.68 5.68 -10.42
C GLY A 42 -0.14 4.65 -9.62
N TRP A 43 -1.37 4.99 -9.21
CA TRP A 43 -2.23 4.13 -8.41
C TRP A 43 -2.64 2.86 -9.15
N PHE A 44 -2.95 3.03 -10.42
CA PHE A 44 -3.55 1.98 -11.22
C PHE A 44 -2.56 0.85 -11.47
N ILE A 45 -1.33 1.21 -11.84
CA ILE A 45 -0.23 0.26 -12.06
C ILE A 45 0.11 -0.46 -10.75
N ASN A 46 0.16 0.24 -9.62
CA ASN A 46 0.38 -0.39 -8.32
C ASN A 46 -0.71 -1.42 -7.99
N SER A 47 -1.98 -1.07 -8.23
CA SER A 47 -3.11 -1.96 -7.98
C SER A 47 -3.04 -3.23 -8.84
N ILE A 48 -2.65 -3.10 -10.10
CA ILE A 48 -2.42 -4.25 -10.99
C ILE A 48 -1.28 -5.12 -10.48
N LEU A 49 -0.12 -4.54 -10.13
CA LEU A 49 1.04 -5.29 -9.65
C LEU A 49 0.74 -6.06 -8.36
N SER A 50 0.06 -5.44 -7.40
CA SER A 50 -0.36 -6.12 -6.17
C SER A 50 -1.36 -7.24 -6.46
N THR A 51 -2.31 -7.02 -7.37
CA THR A 51 -3.27 -8.07 -7.76
C THR A 51 -2.56 -9.25 -8.45
N GLU A 52 -1.66 -8.98 -9.40
CA GLU A 52 -0.84 -10.02 -10.04
C GLU A 52 -0.05 -10.82 -9.00
N ALA A 53 0.56 -10.14 -8.03
CA ALA A 53 1.31 -10.78 -6.96
C ALA A 53 0.44 -11.73 -6.11
N MET A 54 -0.76 -11.26 -5.69
CA MET A 54 -1.71 -12.08 -4.96
C MET A 54 -2.15 -13.32 -5.75
N LEU A 55 -2.36 -13.19 -7.06
CA LEU A 55 -2.72 -14.32 -7.92
C LEU A 55 -1.57 -15.33 -8.03
N MET A 56 -0.32 -14.86 -8.11
CA MET A 56 0.87 -15.71 -8.09
C MET A 56 1.05 -16.42 -6.74
N GLU A 57 0.71 -15.79 -5.61
CA GLU A 57 0.67 -16.45 -4.31
C GLU A 57 -0.31 -17.63 -4.29
N GLN A 58 -1.50 -17.48 -4.88
CA GLN A 58 -2.48 -18.58 -4.98
C GLN A 58 -1.98 -19.76 -5.82
N GLN A 59 -1.00 -19.52 -6.70
CA GLN A 59 -0.35 -20.53 -7.52
C GLN A 59 0.95 -21.09 -6.90
N ASP A 60 1.31 -20.69 -5.68
CA ASP A 60 2.60 -20.99 -5.03
C ASP A 60 3.83 -20.50 -5.84
N LYS A 61 3.64 -19.54 -6.76
CA LYS A 61 4.70 -18.89 -7.54
C LYS A 61 5.34 -17.76 -6.74
N LEU A 62 5.86 -18.10 -5.55
CA LEU A 62 6.23 -17.12 -4.52
C LEU A 62 7.34 -16.16 -4.97
N SER A 63 8.31 -16.62 -5.77
CA SER A 63 9.39 -15.75 -6.27
C SER A 63 8.89 -14.69 -7.23
N GLU A 64 7.90 -15.04 -8.06
CA GLU A 64 7.28 -14.15 -9.02
C GLU A 64 6.37 -13.16 -8.31
N ALA A 65 5.60 -13.62 -7.32
CA ALA A 65 4.80 -12.77 -6.44
C ALA A 65 5.65 -11.70 -5.74
N LEU A 66 6.77 -12.12 -5.13
CA LEU A 66 7.69 -11.19 -4.46
C LEU A 66 8.27 -10.17 -5.44
N SER A 67 8.62 -10.61 -6.66
CA SER A 67 9.10 -9.71 -7.71
C SER A 67 8.08 -8.62 -8.01
N ARG A 68 6.80 -8.97 -8.17
CA ARG A 68 5.72 -8.00 -8.42
C ARG A 68 5.57 -6.99 -7.28
N TYR A 69 5.56 -7.43 -6.02
CA TYR A 69 5.53 -6.50 -4.88
C TYR A 69 6.74 -5.56 -4.80
N CYS A 70 7.92 -6.00 -5.26
CA CYS A 70 9.10 -5.14 -5.33
C CYS A 70 9.00 -4.05 -6.41
N PHE A 71 8.14 -4.22 -7.42
CA PHE A 71 7.88 -3.20 -8.45
C PHE A 71 6.74 -2.25 -8.10
N VAL A 72 5.95 -2.54 -7.06
CA VAL A 72 4.98 -1.60 -6.51
C VAL A 72 5.73 -0.37 -6.01
N ASN A 73 5.25 0.82 -6.36
CA ASN A 73 5.83 2.10 -5.95
C ASN A 73 4.85 2.86 -5.04
N PRO A 74 4.80 2.54 -3.74
CA PRO A 74 3.80 3.10 -2.83
C PRO A 74 3.87 4.62 -2.74
N ARG A 75 2.71 5.26 -2.67
CA ARG A 75 2.62 6.73 -2.78
C ARG A 75 2.31 7.42 -1.46
N ASN A 76 1.82 6.65 -0.51
CA ASN A 76 1.52 7.09 0.84
C ASN A 76 1.96 6.00 1.82
N TYR A 77 2.00 6.37 3.09
CA TYR A 77 2.45 5.48 4.14
C TYR A 77 1.60 4.23 4.30
N HIS A 78 0.27 4.32 4.07
CA HIS A 78 -0.61 3.16 4.13
C HIS A 78 -0.25 2.14 3.05
N GLU A 79 -0.19 2.57 1.79
CA GLU A 79 0.25 1.73 0.66
C GLU A 79 1.64 1.12 0.91
N LEU A 80 2.55 1.88 1.51
CA LEU A 80 3.90 1.41 1.80
C LEU A 80 3.88 0.31 2.86
N THR A 81 3.19 0.54 3.97
CA THR A 81 3.08 -0.44 5.07
C THR A 81 2.37 -1.72 4.63
N ASP A 82 1.30 -1.61 3.83
CA ASP A 82 0.59 -2.77 3.28
C ASP A 82 1.51 -3.56 2.32
N ASN A 83 2.22 -2.88 1.41
CA ASN A 83 3.15 -3.55 0.50
C ASN A 83 4.29 -4.28 1.25
N GLN A 84 4.82 -3.69 2.33
CA GLN A 84 5.85 -4.36 3.15
C GLN A 84 5.31 -5.57 3.89
N ARG A 85 4.08 -5.49 4.42
CA ARG A 85 3.40 -6.64 5.03
C ARG A 85 3.21 -7.76 4.01
N ASP A 86 2.81 -7.42 2.79
CA ASP A 86 2.57 -8.39 1.72
C ASP A 86 3.89 -9.06 1.27
N LYS A 87 4.97 -8.31 1.11
CA LYS A 87 6.33 -8.86 0.88
C LYS A 87 6.76 -9.79 2.02
N ALA A 88 6.55 -9.39 3.27
CA ALA A 88 6.89 -10.20 4.44
C ALA A 88 6.10 -11.53 4.45
N ARG A 89 4.81 -11.50 4.11
CA ARG A 89 3.97 -12.70 3.99
C ARG A 89 4.56 -13.69 2.98
N VAL A 90 4.91 -13.23 1.78
CA VAL A 90 5.53 -14.08 0.76
C VAL A 90 6.87 -14.65 1.24
N LEU A 91 7.70 -13.84 1.91
CA LEU A 91 8.97 -14.29 2.48
C LEU A 91 8.78 -15.34 3.57
N ILE A 92 7.74 -15.24 4.40
CA ILE A 92 7.36 -16.25 5.39
C ILE A 92 6.96 -17.57 4.71
N MET A 93 6.15 -17.51 3.64
CA MET A 93 5.79 -18.69 2.85
C MET A 93 7.03 -19.37 2.24
N GLN A 94 8.01 -18.56 1.82
CA GLN A 94 9.33 -19.04 1.36
C GLN A 94 10.26 -19.50 2.50
N LYS A 95 9.84 -19.44 3.76
CA LYS A 95 10.65 -19.73 4.97
C LYS A 95 11.89 -18.83 5.12
N LYS A 96 11.89 -17.65 4.50
CA LYS A 96 12.96 -16.63 4.59
C LYS A 96 12.69 -15.65 5.74
N TYR A 97 12.62 -16.18 6.96
CA TYR A 97 12.17 -15.42 8.14
C TYR A 97 13.01 -14.17 8.43
N ARG A 98 14.33 -14.24 8.26
CA ARG A 98 15.20 -13.08 8.48
C ARG A 98 14.87 -11.92 7.53
N SER A 99 14.55 -12.22 6.27
CA SER A 99 14.15 -11.19 5.31
C SER A 99 12.75 -10.68 5.62
N ALA A 100 11.83 -11.55 6.01
CA ALA A 100 10.48 -11.14 6.40
C ALA A 100 10.48 -10.17 7.59
N ILE A 101 11.30 -10.45 8.61
CA ILE A 101 11.47 -9.57 9.78
C ILE A 101 11.95 -8.19 9.33
N LYS A 102 12.94 -8.10 8.43
CA LYS A 102 13.42 -6.81 7.92
C LYS A 102 12.31 -5.97 7.26
N GLU A 103 11.44 -6.60 6.47
CA GLU A 103 10.33 -5.88 5.83
C GLU A 103 9.30 -5.41 6.87
N LEU A 104 9.03 -6.21 7.90
CA LEU A 104 8.11 -5.87 8.99
C LEU A 104 8.69 -4.77 9.90
N ASP A 105 9.97 -4.85 10.26
CA ASP A 105 10.67 -3.83 11.04
C ASP A 105 10.59 -2.48 10.31
N TYR A 106 10.82 -2.49 8.99
CA TYR A 106 10.69 -1.28 8.18
C TYR A 106 9.25 -0.73 8.17
N ALA A 107 8.24 -1.59 8.09
CA ALA A 107 6.84 -1.17 8.19
C ALA A 107 6.50 -0.56 9.56
N ILE A 108 7.06 -1.13 10.65
CA ILE A 108 6.90 -0.62 12.02
C ILE A 108 7.56 0.75 12.15
N ASP A 109 8.78 0.93 11.64
CA ASP A 109 9.50 2.20 11.70
C ASP A 109 8.72 3.33 11.03
N ILE A 110 8.09 3.06 9.88
CA ILE A 110 7.22 4.02 9.20
C ILE A 110 6.02 4.40 10.07
N LEU A 111 5.34 3.41 10.64
CA LEU A 111 4.18 3.65 11.51
C LEU A 111 4.58 4.46 12.74
N HIS A 112 5.69 4.10 13.40
CA HIS A 112 6.21 4.85 14.55
C HIS A 112 6.59 6.29 14.19
N GLY A 113 7.23 6.52 13.05
CA GLY A 113 7.54 7.87 12.56
C GLY A 113 6.29 8.75 12.46
N ILE A 114 5.21 8.21 11.89
CA ILE A 114 3.92 8.91 11.74
C ILE A 114 3.27 9.19 13.10
N TYR A 115 3.29 8.21 14.01
CA TYR A 115 2.75 8.41 15.36
C TYR A 115 3.50 9.51 16.11
N HIS A 116 4.82 9.60 15.95
CA HIS A 116 5.63 10.64 16.59
C HIS A 116 5.40 12.01 15.97
N GLU A 117 5.39 12.15 14.63
CA GLU A 117 5.12 13.43 13.95
C GLU A 117 3.73 13.98 14.27
N ASN A 118 2.68 13.15 14.16
CA ASN A 118 1.31 13.57 14.46
C ASN A 118 1.12 13.95 15.94
N MET A 119 1.81 13.26 16.86
CA MET A 119 1.79 13.59 18.28
C MET A 119 2.50 14.92 18.55
N LEU A 120 3.65 15.18 17.90
CA LEU A 120 4.37 16.45 17.97
C LEU A 120 3.52 17.62 17.46
N ASP A 121 2.85 17.46 16.32
CA ASP A 121 1.97 18.49 15.76
C ASP A 121 0.77 18.78 16.68
N CYS A 122 0.11 17.74 17.21
CA CYS A 122 -0.97 17.90 18.19
C CYS A 122 -0.49 18.58 19.48
N MET A 123 0.72 18.28 19.95
CA MET A 123 1.30 18.92 21.13
C MET A 123 1.62 20.39 20.85
N ILE A 124 2.21 20.71 19.69
CA ILE A 124 2.52 22.08 19.27
C ILE A 124 1.25 22.92 19.15
N ASP A 125 0.18 22.39 18.54
CA ASP A 125 -1.10 23.09 18.42
C ASP A 125 -1.76 23.35 19.77
N ARG A 126 -1.65 22.40 20.72
CA ARG A 126 -2.11 22.59 22.10
C ARG A 126 -1.30 23.66 22.84
N PHE A 127 0.01 23.73 22.63
CA PHE A 127 0.87 24.78 23.19
C PHE A 127 0.58 26.17 22.56
N LYS A 128 0.36 26.24 21.24
CA LYS A 128 0.00 27.49 20.55
C LYS A 128 -1.41 27.98 20.95
N GLY A 129 -2.38 27.07 21.06
CA GLY A 129 -3.76 27.35 21.47
C GLY A 129 -3.91 27.79 22.93
N THR A 130 -2.99 27.39 23.81
CA THR A 130 -2.98 27.84 25.21
C THR A 130 -2.30 29.19 25.43
N SER A 131 -1.51 29.70 24.48
CA SER A 131 -0.85 31.01 24.61
C SER A 131 -1.77 32.22 24.40
N LYS A 132 -2.91 32.06 23.68
CA LYS A 132 -3.83 33.17 23.39
C LYS A 132 -4.79 33.55 24.54
N ASN A 133 -4.90 32.73 25.60
CA ASN A 133 -5.84 32.96 26.71
C ASN A 133 -5.17 33.31 28.06
N ARG A 134 -3.89 33.67 28.08
CA ARG A 134 -3.16 33.98 29.33
C ARG A 134 -2.54 35.38 29.36
N ILE A 135 -3.20 36.40 28.82
CA ILE A 135 -2.95 37.80 29.22
C ILE A 135 -4.27 38.57 29.27
N SER A 136 -5.09 38.32 30.30
CA SER A 136 -6.09 39.30 30.74
C SER A 136 -6.29 39.18 32.25
N THR A 137 -5.28 39.59 33.02
CA THR A 137 -5.50 40.00 34.41
C THR A 137 -5.40 41.51 34.44
N GLN A 138 -6.55 42.17 34.37
CA GLN A 138 -6.72 43.58 34.72
C GLN A 138 -6.25 43.78 36.17
N ALA A 139 -5.34 44.71 36.38
CA ALA A 139 -5.06 45.27 37.70
C ALA A 139 -6.14 46.32 38.03
N PRO A 140 -6.73 46.32 39.23
CA PRO A 140 -7.71 47.34 39.60
C PRO A 140 -6.99 48.65 39.97
N SER A 141 -7.49 49.74 39.39
CA SER A 141 -7.22 51.13 39.79
C SER A 141 -8.08 51.54 40.97
#